data_AF-E1ZE79-F1
#
_entry.id   AF-E1ZE79-F1
#
_cell.length_a   1.000
_cell.length_b   1.000
_cell.length_c   1.000
_cell.angle_alpha   90.00
_cell.angle_beta   90.00
_cell.angle_gamma   90.00
#
_symmetry.space_group_name_H-M   'P 1'
#
loop_
_entity.id
_entity.type
_entity.pdbx_description
1 polymer ?
#
loop_
_entity_poly.entity_id
_entity_poly.type
_entity_poly.pdbx_seq_one_letter_code
_entity_poly.pdbx_strand_id
1 'polypeptide(L)'
;MPNFSQSKLFNSEIFMKEFIDLQQDLQQLIVMMHKFADFDLEGKKIFVDQLEKMGEKMRIIQARIKLSDDELGNWLLRQQNIQMLNASTNWDLVLSGLGNELAEMRRMIEQEERTSDPNQLAMYQQAWRHKFASVPYLTPEDLENDPELLAGSMDPEAMKAVSEVLDNRSALEKYRNNRPLFKFLQRVLQGYAAALAL
;
A
#
# COMPACT_ATOMS: atom_id res chain seq x y z
N MET A 1 -15.33 -22.12 12.81
CA MET A 1 -13.94 -21.91 12.33
C MET A 1 -13.35 -23.26 11.99
N PRO A 2 -12.59 -23.39 10.89
CA PRO A 2 -11.90 -24.63 10.54
C PRO A 2 -10.82 -24.99 11.56
N ASN A 3 -10.44 -26.26 11.63
CA ASN A 3 -9.38 -26.74 12.51
C ASN A 3 -8.00 -26.56 11.86
N PHE A 4 -7.15 -25.73 12.45
CA PHE A 4 -5.77 -25.48 11.98
C PHE A 4 -4.92 -26.75 11.91
N SER A 5 -5.05 -27.65 12.89
CA SER A 5 -4.23 -28.87 12.95
C SER A 5 -4.49 -29.85 11.80
N GLN A 6 -5.61 -29.71 11.09
CA GLN A 6 -6.00 -30.59 9.98
C GLN A 6 -5.59 -30.04 8.61
N SER A 7 -5.06 -28.81 8.53
CA SER A 7 -4.69 -28.21 7.25
C SER A 7 -3.42 -28.84 6.70
N LYS A 8 -3.52 -29.54 5.57
CA LYS A 8 -2.34 -30.07 4.88
C LYS A 8 -1.51 -28.97 4.25
N LEU A 9 -2.18 -27.89 3.81
CA LEU A 9 -1.52 -26.75 3.18
C LEU A 9 -0.69 -25.96 4.20
N PHE A 10 -1.29 -25.57 5.33
CA PHE A 10 -0.61 -24.78 6.36
C PHE A 10 0.32 -25.60 7.26
N ASN A 11 0.25 -26.93 7.23
CA ASN A 11 1.28 -27.80 7.80
C ASN A 11 2.46 -28.06 6.84
N SER A 12 2.40 -27.60 5.59
CA SER A 12 3.52 -27.71 4.66
C SER A 12 4.57 -26.63 4.96
N GLU A 13 5.76 -27.05 5.36
CA GLU A 13 6.89 -26.14 5.62
C GLU A 13 7.24 -25.28 4.40
N ILE A 14 7.20 -25.88 3.20
CA ILE A 14 7.47 -25.18 1.94
C ILE A 14 6.45 -24.08 1.71
N PHE A 15 5.16 -24.40 1.81
CA PHE A 15 4.10 -23.41 1.62
C PHE A 15 4.15 -22.31 2.69
N MET A 16 4.35 -22.67 3.95
CA MET A 16 4.44 -21.70 5.04
C MET A 16 5.62 -20.77 4.87
N LYS A 17 6.78 -21.27 4.44
CA LYS A 17 7.93 -20.42 4.12
C LYS A 17 7.60 -19.44 3.00
N GLU A 18 7.08 -19.92 1.88
CA GLU A 18 6.69 -19.06 0.74
C GLU A 18 5.64 -18.02 1.14
N PHE A 19 4.67 -18.39 1.98
CA PHE A 19 3.63 -17.50 2.47
C PHE A 19 4.19 -16.42 3.39
N ILE A 20 5.10 -16.76 4.31
CA ILE A 20 5.77 -15.79 5.19
C ILE A 20 6.66 -14.86 4.38
N ASP A 21 7.47 -15.40 3.48
CA ASP A 21 8.35 -14.63 2.59
C ASP A 21 7.51 -13.62 1.77
N LEU A 22 6.36 -14.05 1.22
CA LEU A 22 5.44 -13.17 0.52
C LEU A 22 4.97 -11.98 1.39
N GLN A 23 4.56 -12.26 2.63
CA GLN A 23 4.06 -11.20 3.53
C GLN A 23 5.17 -10.20 3.89
N GLN A 24 6.39 -10.68 4.13
CA GLN A 24 7.54 -9.84 4.45
C GLN A 24 7.96 -8.98 3.27
N ASP A 25 8.12 -9.60 2.09
CA ASP A 25 8.46 -8.89 0.85
C ASP A 25 7.39 -7.82 0.54
N LEU A 26 6.10 -8.14 0.71
CA LEU A 26 5.01 -7.19 0.48
C LEU A 26 5.11 -5.97 1.41
N GLN A 27 5.31 -6.19 2.72
CA GLN A 27 5.45 -5.08 3.67
C GLN A 27 6.64 -4.19 3.32
N GLN A 28 7.78 -4.78 2.96
CA GLN A 28 8.97 -4.02 2.57
C GLN A 28 8.72 -3.21 1.29
N LEU A 29 8.13 -3.81 0.26
CA LEU A 29 7.85 -3.15 -1.01
C LEU A 29 6.86 -2.00 -0.85
N ILE A 30 5.82 -2.14 -0.02
CA ILE A 30 4.88 -1.05 0.25
C ILE A 30 5.59 0.14 0.89
N VAL A 31 6.44 -0.10 1.90
CA VAL A 31 7.20 0.98 2.55
C VAL A 31 8.14 1.67 1.54
N MET A 32 8.80 0.89 0.68
CA MET A 32 9.73 1.41 -0.32
C MET A 32 9.04 2.14 -1.47
N MET A 33 7.77 1.87 -1.73
CA MET A 33 6.99 2.51 -2.81
C MET A 33 6.97 4.04 -2.70
N HIS A 34 6.93 4.58 -1.48
CA HIS A 34 6.97 6.03 -1.24
C HIS A 34 8.31 6.67 -1.59
N LYS A 35 9.40 5.88 -1.59
CA LYS A 35 10.76 6.33 -1.93
C LYS A 35 11.12 6.09 -3.38
N PHE A 36 10.20 5.55 -4.18
CA PHE A 36 10.46 5.20 -5.58
C PHE A 36 11.02 6.37 -6.40
N ALA A 37 10.50 7.59 -6.19
CA ALA A 37 10.98 8.78 -6.89
C ALA A 37 12.45 9.11 -6.59
N ASP A 38 12.92 8.75 -5.40
CA ASP A 38 14.24 9.09 -4.86
C ASP A 38 15.31 8.05 -5.22
N PHE A 39 14.90 6.88 -5.71
CA PHE A 39 15.83 5.88 -6.21
C PHE A 39 16.57 6.39 -7.45
N ASP A 40 17.82 5.95 -7.59
CA ASP A 40 18.51 6.07 -8.86
C ASP A 40 17.83 5.18 -9.92
N LEU A 41 18.24 5.36 -11.17
CA LEU A 41 17.62 4.69 -12.30
C LEU A 41 17.69 3.15 -12.20
N GLU A 42 18.80 2.62 -11.67
CA GLU A 42 18.99 1.17 -11.51
C GLU A 42 18.10 0.64 -10.38
N GLY A 43 18.06 1.34 -9.25
CA GLY A 43 17.18 1.05 -8.12
C GLY A 43 15.70 1.07 -8.50
N LYS A 44 15.27 2.02 -9.34
CA LYS A 44 13.89 2.05 -9.88
C LYS A 44 13.58 0.79 -10.69
N LYS A 45 14.50 0.37 -11.57
CA LYS A 45 14.33 -0.84 -12.38
C LYS A 45 14.24 -2.10 -11.51
N ILE A 46 15.12 -2.23 -10.53
CA ILE A 46 15.11 -3.34 -9.57
C ILE A 46 13.79 -3.34 -8.78
N PHE A 47 13.35 -2.18 -8.28
CA PHE A 47 12.11 -2.08 -7.53
C PHE A 47 10.90 -2.51 -8.35
N VAL A 48 10.78 -2.04 -9.60
CA VAL A 48 9.69 -2.44 -10.51
C VAL A 48 9.71 -3.94 -10.78
N ASP A 49 10.87 -4.54 -11.02
CA ASP A 49 11.02 -5.98 -11.23
C ASP A 49 10.63 -6.79 -9.98
N GLN A 50 11.01 -6.34 -8.78
CA GLN A 50 10.60 -6.98 -7.52
C GLN A 50 9.10 -6.86 -7.28
N LEU A 51 8.50 -5.70 -7.57
CA LEU A 51 7.08 -5.47 -7.41
C LEU A 51 6.24 -6.30 -8.41
N GLU A 52 6.74 -6.50 -9.62
CA GLU A 52 6.14 -7.39 -10.62
C GLU A 52 6.21 -8.86 -10.18
N LYS A 53 7.38 -9.32 -9.73
CA LYS A 53 7.57 -10.66 -9.16
C LYS A 53 6.67 -10.91 -7.96
N MET A 54 6.50 -9.89 -7.11
CA MET A 54 5.58 -9.94 -5.97
C MET A 54 4.14 -10.19 -6.41
N GLY A 55 3.66 -9.43 -7.40
CA GLY A 55 2.33 -9.64 -7.99
C GLY A 55 2.13 -11.07 -8.50
N GLU A 56 3.15 -11.66 -9.11
CA GLU A 56 3.10 -13.05 -9.57
C GLU A 56 3.09 -14.06 -8.43
N LYS A 57 3.93 -13.87 -7.39
CA LYS A 57 3.91 -14.71 -6.19
C LYS A 57 2.54 -14.70 -5.51
N MET A 58 1.86 -13.54 -5.45
CA MET A 58 0.50 -13.44 -4.91
C MET A 58 -0.49 -14.32 -5.69
N ARG A 59 -0.43 -14.30 -7.03
CA ARG A 59 -1.29 -15.15 -7.88
C ARG A 59 -1.03 -16.63 -7.63
N ILE A 60 0.24 -17.03 -7.54
CA ILE A 60 0.64 -18.43 -7.29
C ILE A 60 0.11 -18.91 -5.94
N ILE A 61 0.29 -18.13 -4.87
CA ILE A 61 -0.20 -18.49 -3.53
C ILE A 61 -1.72 -18.61 -3.52
N GLN A 62 -2.42 -17.64 -4.12
CA GLN A 62 -3.88 -17.69 -4.20
C GLN A 62 -4.38 -18.90 -5.00
N ALA A 63 -3.75 -19.20 -6.14
CA ALA A 63 -4.07 -20.36 -6.95
C ALA A 63 -3.82 -21.67 -6.17
N ARG A 64 -2.70 -21.77 -5.44
CA ARG A 64 -2.39 -22.95 -4.63
C ARG A 64 -3.42 -23.17 -3.53
N ILE A 65 -3.86 -22.12 -2.84
CA ILE A 65 -4.91 -22.24 -1.82
C ILE A 65 -6.24 -22.70 -2.45
N LYS A 66 -6.61 -22.15 -3.62
CA LYS A 66 -7.82 -22.56 -4.35
C LYS A 66 -7.78 -24.03 -4.80
N LEU A 67 -6.61 -24.50 -5.22
CA LEU A 67 -6.42 -25.84 -5.78
C LEU A 67 -6.14 -26.92 -4.73
N SER A 68 -5.75 -26.54 -3.50
CA SER A 68 -5.36 -27.51 -2.47
C SER A 68 -6.52 -28.22 -1.79
N ASP A 69 -7.76 -27.83 -2.08
CA ASP A 69 -8.99 -28.31 -1.42
C ASP A 69 -8.89 -28.30 0.13
N ASP A 70 -8.16 -27.30 0.65
CA ASP A 70 -7.87 -27.19 2.08
C ASP A 70 -8.96 -26.35 2.75
N GLU A 71 -9.65 -26.91 3.74
CA GLU A 71 -10.78 -26.23 4.39
C GLU A 71 -10.39 -24.90 5.05
N LEU A 72 -9.20 -24.85 5.68
CA LEU A 72 -8.68 -23.64 6.31
C LEU A 72 -8.32 -22.61 5.23
N GLY A 73 -7.62 -23.03 4.18
CA GLY A 73 -7.27 -22.18 3.05
C GLY A 73 -8.49 -21.55 2.37
N ASN A 74 -9.50 -22.37 2.08
CA ASN A 74 -10.76 -21.90 1.49
C ASN A 74 -11.51 -20.94 2.42
N TRP A 75 -11.49 -21.18 3.73
CA TRP A 75 -12.06 -20.25 4.70
C TRP A 75 -11.31 -18.91 4.74
N LEU A 76 -9.97 -18.93 4.71
CA LEU A 76 -9.14 -17.71 4.67
C LEU A 76 -9.41 -16.88 3.41
N LEU A 77 -9.51 -17.51 2.23
CA LEU A 77 -9.88 -16.82 0.99
C LEU A 77 -11.27 -16.18 1.09
N ARG A 78 -12.24 -16.86 1.70
CA ARG A 78 -13.58 -16.28 1.93
C ARG A 78 -13.52 -15.07 2.86
N GLN A 79 -12.77 -15.14 3.97
CA GLN A 79 -12.62 -14.00 4.88
C GLN A 79 -11.93 -12.82 4.19
N GLN A 80 -10.88 -13.08 3.42
CA GLN A 80 -10.19 -12.06 2.65
C GLN A 80 -11.12 -11.40 1.63
N ASN A 81 -11.92 -12.19 0.91
CA ASN A 81 -12.93 -11.65 -0.01
C ASN A 81 -13.94 -10.75 0.70
N ILE A 82 -14.42 -11.13 1.88
CA ILE A 82 -15.33 -10.29 2.68
C ILE A 82 -14.65 -8.97 3.06
N GLN A 83 -13.39 -9.00 3.51
CA GLN A 83 -12.64 -7.80 3.84
C GLN A 83 -12.47 -6.87 2.63
N MET A 84 -12.12 -7.42 1.46
CA MET A 84 -11.99 -6.65 0.23
C MET A 84 -13.33 -6.05 -0.21
N LEU A 85 -14.43 -6.81 -0.14
CA LEU A 85 -15.77 -6.30 -0.46
C LEU A 85 -16.18 -5.15 0.46
N ASN A 86 -15.87 -5.25 1.76
CA ASN A 86 -16.11 -4.16 2.72
C ASN A 86 -15.28 -2.91 2.40
N ALA A 87 -14.10 -3.09 1.78
CA ALA A 87 -13.27 -2.02 1.26
C ALA A 87 -13.64 -1.61 -0.19
N SER A 88 -14.79 -2.07 -0.72
CA SER A 88 -15.25 -1.80 -2.09
C SER A 88 -14.24 -2.20 -3.18
N THR A 89 -13.45 -3.25 -2.94
CA THR A 89 -12.45 -3.78 -3.86
C THR A 89 -12.57 -5.30 -4.01
N ASN A 90 -11.73 -5.89 -4.87
CA ASN A 90 -11.58 -7.34 -5.03
C ASN A 90 -10.19 -7.66 -5.61
N TRP A 91 -9.87 -8.94 -5.69
CA TRP A 91 -8.56 -9.40 -6.19
C TRP A 91 -8.24 -8.96 -7.62
N ASP A 92 -9.22 -8.95 -8.52
CA ASP A 92 -9.01 -8.52 -9.91
C ASP A 92 -8.71 -7.01 -9.97
N LEU A 93 -9.40 -6.21 -9.16
CA LEU A 93 -9.15 -4.78 -9.01
C LEU A 93 -7.78 -4.50 -8.39
N VAL A 94 -7.37 -5.26 -7.38
CA VAL A 94 -6.02 -5.14 -6.77
C VAL A 94 -4.92 -5.47 -7.79
N LEU A 95 -5.05 -6.60 -8.49
CA LEU A 95 -4.03 -7.04 -9.45
C LEU A 95 -3.97 -6.16 -10.70
N SER A 96 -5.11 -5.66 -11.19
CA SER A 96 -5.16 -4.70 -12.29
C SER A 96 -4.61 -3.34 -11.87
N GLY A 97 -4.92 -2.88 -10.66
CA GLY A 97 -4.32 -1.68 -10.06
C GLY A 97 -2.79 -1.77 -10.00
N LEU A 98 -2.25 -2.90 -9.52
CA LEU A 98 -0.81 -3.15 -9.51
C LEU A 98 -0.21 -3.12 -10.92
N GLY A 99 -0.88 -3.71 -11.91
CA GLY A 99 -0.44 -3.68 -13.30
C GLY A 99 -0.40 -2.27 -13.90
N ASN A 100 -1.41 -1.45 -13.61
CA ASN A 100 -1.44 -0.05 -14.02
C ASN A 100 -0.30 0.74 -13.36
N GLU A 101 -0.06 0.49 -12.07
CA GLU A 101 0.99 1.16 -11.32
C GLU A 101 2.38 0.83 -11.86
N LEU A 102 2.66 -0.45 -12.12
CA LEU A 102 3.91 -0.89 -12.75
C LEU A 102 4.11 -0.26 -14.14
N ALA A 103 3.04 -0.12 -14.93
CA ALA A 103 3.11 0.53 -16.23
C ALA A 103 3.50 2.02 -16.11
N GLU A 104 2.97 2.72 -15.10
CA GLU A 104 3.34 4.10 -14.83
C GLU A 104 4.78 4.26 -14.32
N MET A 105 5.22 3.38 -13.41
CA MET A 105 6.63 3.33 -12.97
C MET A 105 7.57 3.14 -14.16
N ARG A 106 7.25 2.22 -15.08
CA ARG A 106 8.04 2.00 -16.30
C ARG A 106 8.08 3.24 -17.20
N ARG A 107 6.96 3.94 -17.37
CA ARG A 107 6.93 5.20 -18.13
C ARG A 107 7.82 6.28 -17.51
N MET A 108 7.82 6.40 -16.18
CA MET A 108 8.72 7.32 -15.48
C MET A 108 10.19 6.95 -15.72
N ILE A 109 10.56 5.67 -15.62
CA ILE A 109 11.91 5.19 -15.93
C ILE A 109 12.29 5.54 -17.37
N GLU A 110 11.43 5.28 -18.35
CA GLU A 110 11.69 5.64 -19.76
C GLU A 110 11.86 7.15 -19.97
N GLN A 111 11.10 7.96 -19.24
CA GLN A 111 11.22 9.42 -19.30
C GLN A 111 12.57 9.89 -18.74
N GLU A 112 12.99 9.32 -17.60
CA GLU A 112 14.30 9.59 -17.01
C GLU A 112 15.47 9.10 -17.90
N GLU A 113 15.33 7.96 -18.59
CA GLU A 113 16.33 7.48 -19.54
C GLU A 113 16.51 8.39 -20.76
N ARG A 114 15.43 9.04 -21.19
CA ARG A 114 15.40 9.87 -22.40
C ARG A 114 15.86 11.30 -22.17
N THR A 115 16.01 11.72 -20.91
CA THR A 115 16.40 13.09 -20.58
C THR A 115 17.64 13.10 -19.69
N SER A 116 18.56 14.02 -19.99
CA SER A 116 19.67 14.35 -19.10
C SER A 116 19.50 15.74 -18.49
N ASP A 117 18.36 16.39 -18.73
CA ASP A 117 18.04 17.72 -18.19
C ASP A 117 17.61 17.60 -16.72
N PRO A 118 18.39 18.17 -15.77
CA PRO A 118 18.06 18.10 -14.35
C PRO A 118 16.69 18.68 -14.00
N ASN A 119 16.21 19.69 -14.74
CA ASN A 119 14.91 20.29 -14.48
C ASN A 119 13.76 19.36 -14.88
N GLN A 120 13.90 18.62 -15.99
CA GLN A 120 12.91 17.64 -16.42
C GLN A 120 12.87 16.44 -15.47
N LEU A 121 14.04 15.96 -15.04
CA LEU A 121 14.13 14.89 -14.04
C LEU A 121 13.42 15.28 -12.74
N ALA A 122 13.68 16.48 -12.22
CA ALA A 122 13.02 16.98 -11.02
C ALA A 122 11.50 17.06 -11.18
N MET A 123 11.01 17.46 -12.37
CA MET A 123 9.58 17.53 -12.67
C MET A 123 8.92 16.14 -12.66
N TYR A 124 9.54 15.12 -13.26
CA TYR A 124 9.02 13.74 -13.24
C TYR A 124 8.97 13.17 -11.82
N GLN A 125 10.04 13.37 -11.05
CA GLN A 125 10.11 12.95 -9.65
C GLN A 125 9.06 13.65 -8.79
N GLN A 126 8.87 14.95 -8.98
CA GLN A 126 7.87 15.71 -8.24
C GLN A 126 6.45 15.26 -8.58
N ALA A 127 6.13 15.00 -9.86
CA ALA A 127 4.84 14.47 -10.26
C ALA A 127 4.54 13.12 -9.58
N TRP A 128 5.55 12.25 -9.47
CA TRP A 128 5.44 10.99 -8.73
C TRP A 128 5.16 11.20 -7.25
N ARG A 129 5.94 12.08 -6.59
CA ARG A 129 5.75 12.41 -5.18
C ARG A 129 4.35 12.97 -4.89
N HIS A 130 3.79 13.78 -5.80
CA HIS A 130 2.42 14.27 -5.67
C HIS A 130 1.37 13.16 -5.81
N LYS A 131 1.58 12.18 -6.69
CA LYS A 131 0.69 11.02 -6.84
C LYS A 131 0.67 10.14 -5.59
N PHE A 132 1.82 9.98 -4.94
CA PHE A 132 2.01 9.13 -3.75
C PHE A 132 1.97 9.88 -2.42
N ALA A 133 1.53 11.14 -2.41
CA ALA A 133 1.07 11.80 -1.20
C ALA A 133 -0.21 11.06 -0.73
N SER A 134 -0.01 9.93 -0.04
CA SER A 134 -1.05 8.94 0.29
C SER A 134 -2.04 9.42 1.34
N VAL A 135 -1.89 10.66 1.81
CA VAL A 135 -2.89 11.33 2.64
C VAL A 135 -3.05 12.74 2.09
N PRO A 136 -4.28 13.18 1.79
CA PRO A 136 -4.54 14.57 1.46
C PRO A 136 -3.82 15.46 2.47
N TYR A 137 -3.00 16.37 1.96
CA TYR A 137 -2.33 17.39 2.75
C TYR A 137 -1.20 16.93 3.69
N LEU A 138 -0.73 15.68 3.58
CA LEU A 138 0.58 15.28 4.15
C LEU A 138 1.63 15.20 3.05
N THR A 139 2.83 15.69 3.34
CA THR A 139 3.96 15.58 2.41
C THR A 139 4.67 14.22 2.57
N PRO A 140 5.42 13.76 1.57
CA PRO A 140 6.30 12.59 1.73
C PRO A 140 7.28 12.73 2.92
N GLU A 141 7.77 13.94 3.18
CA GLU A 141 8.66 14.24 4.30
C GLU A 141 7.96 14.07 5.67
N ASP A 142 6.67 14.40 5.75
CA ASP A 142 5.87 14.17 6.96
C ASP A 142 5.73 12.68 7.28
N LEU A 143 5.52 11.86 6.25
CA LEU A 143 5.35 10.42 6.38
C LEU A 143 6.68 9.71 6.68
N GLU A 144 7.79 10.22 6.15
CA GLU A 144 9.13 9.67 6.41
C GLU A 144 9.61 9.92 7.85
N ASN A 145 9.34 11.12 8.38
CA ASN A 145 9.82 11.53 9.70
C ASN A 145 8.94 11.04 10.86
N ASP A 146 7.75 10.50 10.57
CA ASP A 146 6.80 10.04 11.59
C ASP A 146 6.22 8.65 11.24
N PRO A 147 6.79 7.57 11.83
CA PRO A 147 6.30 6.21 11.64
C PRO A 147 4.84 5.99 12.06
N GLU A 148 4.30 6.79 13.01
CA GLU A 148 2.88 6.72 13.39
C GLU A 148 2.00 7.30 12.28
N LEU A 149 2.45 8.37 11.60
CA LEU A 149 1.73 8.92 10.44
C LEU A 149 1.76 7.99 9.24
N LEU A 150 2.90 7.36 8.98
CA LEU A 150 3.00 6.35 7.93
C LEU A 150 2.05 5.18 8.21
N ALA A 151 2.06 4.64 9.43
CA ALA A 151 1.14 3.58 9.82
C ALA A 151 -0.33 4.00 9.68
N GLY A 152 -0.68 5.22 10.08
CA GLY A 152 -2.02 5.79 9.91
C GLY A 152 -2.43 5.97 8.45
N SER A 153 -1.49 6.37 7.57
CA SER A 153 -1.75 6.51 6.12
C SER A 153 -2.06 5.19 5.42
N MET A 154 -1.63 4.08 6.02
CA MET A 154 -1.83 2.73 5.51
C MET A 154 -3.03 2.02 6.16
N ASP A 155 -3.68 2.63 7.16
CA ASP A 155 -4.82 2.07 7.87
C ASP A 155 -6.15 2.46 7.18
N PRO A 156 -6.93 1.50 6.66
CA PRO A 156 -8.23 1.76 6.03
C PRO A 156 -9.24 2.46 6.95
N GLU A 157 -9.23 2.17 8.26
CA GLU A 157 -10.11 2.84 9.22
C GLU A 157 -9.69 4.30 9.43
N ALA A 158 -8.39 4.56 9.44
CA ALA A 158 -7.84 5.89 9.53
C ALA A 158 -8.18 6.74 8.30
N MET A 159 -8.09 6.18 7.10
CA MET A 159 -8.43 6.88 5.86
C MET A 159 -9.93 7.19 5.75
N LYS A 160 -10.80 6.30 6.26
CA LYS A 160 -12.23 6.60 6.40
C LYS A 160 -12.48 7.77 7.35
N ALA A 161 -11.77 7.80 8.48
CA ALA A 161 -11.85 8.89 9.44
C ALA A 161 -11.30 10.22 8.87
N VAL A 162 -10.28 10.18 8.00
CA VAL A 162 -9.78 11.37 7.28
C VAL A 162 -10.89 12.02 6.47
N SER A 163 -11.63 11.24 5.68
CA SER A 163 -12.78 11.77 4.91
C SER A 163 -13.81 12.41 5.83
N GLU A 164 -14.19 11.74 6.91
CA GLU A 164 -15.20 12.23 7.86
C GLU A 164 -14.79 13.56 8.53
N VAL A 165 -13.52 13.69 8.88
CA VAL A 165 -12.98 14.85 9.58
C VAL A 165 -12.71 16.04 8.64
N LEU A 166 -12.36 15.78 7.38
CA LEU A 166 -12.26 16.83 6.35
C LEU A 166 -13.62 17.45 6.02
N ASP A 167 -14.68 16.63 5.98
CA ASP A 167 -16.06 17.09 5.76
C ASP A 167 -16.64 17.80 6.99
N ASN A 168 -16.34 17.30 8.20
CA ASN A 168 -16.78 17.88 9.46
C ASN A 168 -15.68 17.84 10.51
N ARG A 169 -14.99 18.97 10.70
CA ARG A 169 -13.88 19.08 11.67
C ARG A 169 -14.27 18.71 13.10
N SER A 170 -15.53 18.88 13.49
CA SER A 170 -16.01 18.49 14.82
C SER A 170 -16.07 16.97 15.02
N ALA A 171 -16.05 16.18 13.94
CA ALA A 171 -15.98 14.72 14.01
C ALA A 171 -14.66 14.21 14.61
N LEU A 172 -13.61 15.04 14.63
CA LEU A 172 -12.33 14.70 15.24
C LEU A 172 -12.48 14.23 16.69
N GLU A 173 -13.40 14.83 17.43
CA GLU A 173 -13.64 14.51 18.85
C GLU A 173 -14.10 13.06 19.08
N LYS A 174 -14.72 12.43 18.08
CA LYS A 174 -15.14 11.02 18.16
C LYS A 174 -13.95 10.08 18.35
N TYR A 175 -12.76 10.48 17.88
CA TYR A 175 -11.56 9.66 17.90
C TYR A 175 -10.63 9.95 19.08
N ARG A 176 -11.00 10.87 20.00
CA ARG A 176 -10.15 11.33 21.12
C ARG A 176 -9.56 10.20 21.98
N ASN A 177 -10.29 9.09 22.12
CA ASN A 177 -9.85 7.94 22.92
C ASN A 177 -8.91 6.98 22.18
N ASN A 178 -8.84 7.06 20.85
CA ASN A 178 -7.85 6.36 20.03
C ASN A 178 -6.67 7.30 19.76
N ARG A 179 -5.70 7.33 20.68
CA ARG A 179 -4.58 8.30 20.62
C ARG A 179 -3.80 8.30 19.30
N PRO A 180 -3.39 7.14 18.74
CA PRO A 180 -2.69 7.11 17.45
C PRO A 180 -3.52 7.72 16.32
N LEU A 181 -4.78 7.28 16.18
CA LEU A 181 -5.68 7.77 15.14
C LEU A 181 -5.99 9.27 15.31
N PHE A 182 -6.21 9.72 16.54
CA PHE A 182 -6.50 11.12 16.83
C PHE A 182 -5.35 12.04 16.42
N LYS A 183 -4.10 11.67 16.73
CA LYS A 183 -2.91 12.41 16.31
C LYS A 183 -2.77 12.45 14.79
N PHE A 184 -2.98 11.32 14.13
CA PHE A 184 -2.94 11.22 12.67
C PHE A 184 -3.93 12.20 12.03
N LEU A 185 -5.19 12.17 12.46
CA LEU A 185 -6.24 13.06 11.95
C LEU A 185 -5.95 14.54 12.23
N GLN A 186 -5.34 14.87 13.37
CA GLN A 186 -4.90 16.23 13.68
C GLN A 186 -3.83 16.73 12.69
N ARG A 187 -2.85 15.89 12.35
CA ARG A 187 -1.80 16.27 11.40
C ARG A 187 -2.37 16.51 10.01
N VAL A 188 -3.28 15.64 9.55
CA VAL A 188 -3.98 15.79 8.27
C VAL A 188 -4.73 17.12 8.18
N LEU A 189 -5.46 17.48 9.24
CA LEU A 189 -6.17 18.76 9.32
C LEU A 189 -5.24 19.98 9.31
N GLN A 190 -4.07 19.89 9.96
CA GLN A 190 -3.06 20.96 9.91
C GLN A 190 -2.52 21.14 8.51
N GLY A 191 -2.20 20.04 7.82
CA GLY A 191 -1.80 20.07 6.42
C GLY A 191 -2.88 20.73 5.54
N TYR A 192 -4.15 20.36 5.75
CA TYR A 192 -5.28 20.91 5.00
C TYR A 192 -5.40 22.42 5.17
N ALA A 193 -5.27 22.91 6.41
CA ALA A 193 -5.32 24.33 6.69
C ALA A 193 -4.15 25.10 6.05
N ALA A 194 -2.95 24.52 6.01
CA ALA A 194 -1.80 25.11 5.34
C ALA A 194 -1.99 25.20 3.81
N ALA A 195 -2.60 24.18 3.20
CA ALA A 195 -2.88 24.15 1.76
C ALA A 195 -3.94 25.19 1.32
N LEU A 196 -4.90 25.53 2.20
CA LEU A 196 -5.92 26.57 1.93
C LEU A 196 -5.43 28.01 2.17
N ALA A 197 -4.27 28.18 2.81
CA ALA A 197 -3.67 29.48 3.10
C ALA A 197 -2.68 29.96 2.03
N LEU A 198 -2.47 29.16 0.99
CA LEU A 198 -1.68 29.44 -0.23
C LEU A 198 -2.61 29.82 -1.38
#